data_AF-A0A6L7ND13-F1
#
_entry.id   AF-A0A6L7ND13-F1
#
_cell.length_a   1.000
_cell.length_b   1.000
_cell.length_c   1.000
_cell.angle_alpha   90.00
_cell.angle_beta   90.00
_cell.angle_gamma   90.00
#
_symmetry.space_group_name_H-M   'P 1'
#
loop_
_entity.id
_entity.type
_entity.pdbx_description
1 polymer ?
#
loop_
_entity_poly.entity_id
_entity_poly.type
_entity_poly.pdbx_seq_one_letter_code
_entity_poly.pdbx_strand_id
1 'polypeptide(L)'
;MPPTGGRMGHCSWRRLSSLGLPGARTSSAKSAGSGPPSGVRSARRWLVEGTPSSPRLAPGMSTIAFDHRARRLALDVVLEEAGVDLVWLPIGADLEYLTGIQRRVPTFGDVNYAHGWVAGAFLAPGRDPAFILPRNYVEFDLPEGVPGEVVSVSEMDDGHALFSRVARSFPSPRTLAVGARTWASATMNLLEELRNPQLSNASRLVNRLRRIKSPEELELLRRACH
;
A
#
# COMPACT_ATOMS: atom_id res chain seq x y z
N MET A 1 29.29 -37.31 -50.59
CA MET A 1 29.44 -37.99 -49.30
C MET A 1 28.44 -37.41 -48.31
N PRO A 2 27.59 -38.23 -47.67
CA PRO A 2 26.70 -37.85 -46.55
C PRO A 2 27.47 -38.01 -45.21
N PRO A 3 26.85 -38.04 -44.01
CA PRO A 3 25.73 -37.28 -43.42
C PRO A 3 26.14 -36.62 -42.07
N THR A 4 25.31 -35.82 -41.38
CA THR A 4 24.58 -36.14 -40.11
C THR A 4 24.45 -34.79 -39.37
N GLY A 5 23.42 -34.40 -38.61
CA GLY A 5 22.30 -35.06 -37.95
C GLY A 5 22.13 -34.37 -36.58
N GLY A 6 20.95 -33.86 -36.23
CA GLY A 6 20.71 -33.27 -34.91
C GLY A 6 19.32 -32.64 -34.73
N ARG A 7 18.37 -33.43 -34.21
CA ARG A 7 16.99 -33.09 -33.84
C ARG A 7 16.91 -32.40 -32.47
N MET A 8 15.79 -31.68 -32.23
CA MET A 8 14.93 -31.61 -31.02
C MET A 8 14.41 -30.17 -30.86
N GLY A 9 13.14 -29.87 -30.55
CA GLY A 9 11.96 -30.68 -30.28
C GLY A 9 10.79 -29.70 -30.07
N HIS A 10 9.69 -29.90 -30.81
CA HIS A 10 8.43 -29.23 -30.56
C HIS A 10 7.70 -29.94 -29.41
N CYS A 11 7.37 -29.21 -28.34
CA CYS A 11 6.40 -29.66 -27.34
C CYS A 11 5.16 -28.77 -27.42
N SER A 12 4.08 -29.34 -27.98
CA SER A 12 2.76 -28.74 -28.01
C SER A 12 2.06 -28.91 -26.67
N TRP A 13 1.49 -27.84 -26.11
CA TRP A 13 0.50 -27.94 -25.05
C TRP A 13 -0.89 -27.92 -25.67
N ARG A 14 -1.49 -29.11 -25.84
CA ARG A 14 -2.93 -29.24 -26.10
C ARG A 14 -3.70 -29.14 -24.79
N ARG A 15 -4.63 -28.18 -24.80
CA ARG A 15 -5.98 -28.16 -24.20
C ARG A 15 -6.38 -29.42 -23.41
N LEU A 16 -6.58 -29.25 -22.10
CA LEU A 16 -7.43 -30.12 -21.29
C LEU A 16 -8.63 -29.30 -20.80
N SER A 17 -9.73 -29.47 -21.50
CA SER A 17 -11.07 -29.03 -21.11
C SER A 17 -11.87 -30.28 -20.79
N SER A 18 -12.21 -30.50 -19.52
CA SER A 18 -13.39 -31.26 -19.05
C SER A 18 -13.26 -31.58 -17.55
N LEU A 19 -13.87 -30.76 -16.69
CA LEU A 19 -14.43 -31.25 -15.43
C LEU A 19 -15.83 -30.67 -15.33
N GLY A 20 -16.81 -31.57 -15.45
CA GLY A 20 -18.23 -31.29 -15.54
C GLY A 20 -18.82 -30.85 -14.20
N LEU A 21 -19.66 -29.83 -14.28
CA LEU A 21 -20.62 -29.43 -13.26
C LEU A 21 -21.87 -30.31 -13.36
N PRO A 22 -22.51 -30.71 -12.24
CA PRO A 22 -23.89 -31.13 -12.26
C PRO A 22 -24.83 -30.07 -11.69
N GLY A 23 -25.91 -29.80 -12.44
CA GLY A 23 -27.25 -29.68 -11.87
C GLY A 23 -27.76 -28.27 -11.58
N ALA A 24 -28.36 -27.64 -12.60
CA ALA A 24 -29.34 -26.59 -12.41
C ALA A 24 -30.58 -27.14 -11.68
N ARG A 25 -31.04 -26.46 -10.62
CA ARG A 25 -32.43 -26.50 -10.17
C ARG A 25 -32.99 -25.09 -10.17
N THR A 26 -34.08 -24.94 -10.90
CA THR A 26 -34.96 -23.78 -10.90
C THR A 26 -35.82 -23.81 -9.64
N SER A 27 -35.98 -22.67 -8.98
CA SER A 27 -37.12 -22.42 -8.09
C SER A 27 -37.48 -20.93 -8.08
N SER A 28 -38.55 -20.63 -8.79
CA SER A 28 -39.68 -19.79 -8.38
C SER A 28 -39.42 -18.56 -7.48
N ALA A 29 -39.75 -17.40 -8.04
CA ALA A 29 -39.93 -16.12 -7.39
C ALA A 29 -40.93 -16.14 -6.22
N LYS A 30 -40.61 -15.38 -5.16
CA LYS A 30 -41.61 -14.71 -4.30
C LYS A 30 -41.14 -13.29 -4.04
N SER A 31 -41.91 -12.35 -4.57
CA SER A 31 -41.91 -10.93 -4.26
C SER A 31 -42.46 -10.68 -2.85
N ALA A 32 -41.74 -9.93 -2.01
CA ALA A 32 -42.33 -9.22 -0.88
C ALA A 32 -41.39 -8.10 -0.41
N GLY A 33 -41.96 -6.90 -0.25
CA GLY A 33 -41.56 -6.00 0.82
C GLY A 33 -40.46 -4.98 0.50
N SER A 34 -40.86 -3.88 -0.11
CA SER A 34 -40.21 -2.58 -0.05
C SER A 34 -40.03 -2.08 1.40
N GLY A 35 -38.78 -1.81 1.79
CA GLY A 35 -38.45 -1.02 2.96
C GLY A 35 -36.95 -0.66 2.92
N PRO A 36 -36.57 0.62 2.97
CA PRO A 36 -35.16 0.98 2.96
C PRO A 36 -34.51 0.55 4.28
N PRO A 37 -33.28 -0.02 4.27
CA PRO A 37 -32.56 -0.25 5.50
C PRO A 37 -32.28 1.09 6.18
N SER A 38 -32.89 1.27 7.35
CA SER A 38 -32.63 2.36 8.28
C SER A 38 -31.19 2.24 8.80
N GLY A 39 -30.26 2.90 8.12
CA GLY A 39 -28.84 2.83 8.47
C GLY A 39 -27.94 3.84 7.78
N VAL A 40 -28.49 4.89 7.16
CA VAL A 40 -27.69 5.99 6.62
C VAL A 40 -27.57 7.06 7.71
N ARG A 41 -26.57 6.92 8.59
CA ARG A 41 -26.15 8.06 9.43
C ARG A 41 -25.17 8.89 8.63
N SER A 42 -25.56 10.12 8.37
CA SER A 42 -24.77 11.13 7.67
C SER A 42 -23.37 11.26 8.26
N ALA A 43 -22.35 11.19 7.40
CA ALA A 43 -20.94 11.39 7.68
C ALA A 43 -20.56 12.86 7.98
N ARG A 44 -21.35 13.55 8.80
CA ARG A 44 -21.15 14.96 9.16
C ARG A 44 -21.40 15.21 10.64
N ARG A 45 -20.73 14.46 11.53
CA ARG A 45 -20.62 14.83 12.95
C ARG A 45 -19.52 14.08 13.70
N TRP A 46 -18.28 14.24 13.25
CA TRP A 46 -17.11 13.96 14.10
C TRP A 46 -16.14 15.12 13.91
N LEU A 47 -16.48 16.24 14.54
CA LEU A 47 -15.60 17.39 14.70
C LEU A 47 -15.38 17.57 16.20
N VAL A 48 -14.12 17.35 16.57
CA VAL A 48 -13.40 17.92 17.73
C VAL A 48 -13.94 17.56 19.10
N GLU A 49 -13.46 16.45 19.65
CA GLU A 49 -13.18 16.35 21.09
C GLU A 49 -12.03 15.36 21.29
N GLY A 50 -10.91 15.86 21.82
CA GLY A 50 -9.71 15.09 22.09
C GLY A 50 -8.58 15.37 21.10
N THR A 51 -7.90 16.50 21.25
CA THR A 51 -6.49 16.60 20.84
C THR A 51 -5.76 15.47 21.54
N PRO A 52 -5.14 14.49 20.85
CA PRO A 52 -4.26 13.57 21.55
C PRO A 52 -3.11 14.41 22.09
N SER A 53 -3.03 14.49 23.42
CA SER A 53 -1.89 15.10 24.09
C SER A 53 -0.64 14.38 23.61
N SER A 54 0.25 15.10 22.93
CA SER A 54 1.56 14.59 22.52
C SER A 54 2.23 13.88 23.71
N PRO A 55 2.91 12.74 23.48
CA PRO A 55 3.63 12.08 24.57
C PRO A 55 4.59 13.09 25.20
N ARG A 56 4.54 13.21 26.53
CA ARG A 56 5.49 14.04 27.29
C ARG A 56 6.89 13.46 27.09
N LEU A 57 7.63 14.04 26.16
CA LEU A 57 9.07 13.82 26.00
C LEU A 57 9.76 14.19 27.31
N ALA A 58 10.79 13.43 27.69
CA ALA A 58 11.64 13.78 28.82
C ALA A 58 12.18 15.22 28.63
N PRO A 59 12.20 16.05 29.68
CA PRO A 59 12.67 17.43 29.58
C PRO A 59 14.12 17.47 29.07
N GLY A 60 14.34 18.05 27.89
CA GLY A 60 15.65 18.17 27.23
C GLY A 60 15.76 17.56 25.83
N MET A 61 14.79 16.77 25.37
CA MET A 61 14.79 16.24 24.00
C MET A 61 14.21 17.28 23.01
N SER A 62 15.09 17.99 22.29
CA SER A 62 14.68 18.69 21.07
C SER A 62 14.19 17.64 20.06
N THR A 63 12.88 17.64 19.81
CA THR A 63 12.22 16.82 18.79
C THR A 63 12.66 17.35 17.43
N ILE A 64 13.56 16.61 16.79
CA ILE A 64 13.95 16.89 15.42
C ILE A 64 12.75 16.58 14.52
N ALA A 65 12.11 17.63 13.99
CA ALA A 65 11.00 17.51 13.07
C ALA A 65 11.51 17.44 11.62
N PHE A 66 11.04 16.45 10.85
CA PHE A 66 11.40 16.28 9.46
C PHE A 66 10.36 16.92 8.53
N ASP A 67 10.82 17.58 7.46
CA ASP A 67 9.94 18.02 6.38
C ASP A 67 9.64 16.87 5.41
N HIS A 68 8.60 16.10 5.75
CA HIS A 68 8.13 15.00 4.91
C HIS A 68 7.50 15.49 3.61
N ARG A 69 6.98 16.72 3.55
CA ARG A 69 6.41 17.27 2.32
C ARG A 69 7.52 17.58 1.31
N ALA A 70 8.62 18.18 1.75
CA ALA A 70 9.80 18.39 0.90
C ALA A 70 10.35 17.06 0.35
N ARG A 71 10.36 16.00 1.15
CA ARG A 71 10.76 14.66 0.68
C ARG A 71 9.85 14.11 -0.40
N ARG A 72 8.53 14.34 -0.32
CA ARG A 72 7.58 13.95 -1.37
C ARG A 72 7.73 14.79 -2.64
N LEU A 73 7.96 16.10 -2.50
CA LEU A 73 8.25 16.95 -3.67
C LEU A 73 9.54 16.52 -4.38
N ALA A 74 10.57 16.13 -3.63
CA ALA A 74 11.79 15.56 -4.21
C ALA A 74 11.54 14.19 -4.86
N LEU A 75 10.63 13.38 -4.30
CA LEU A 75 10.18 12.14 -4.94
C LEU A 75 9.49 12.42 -6.27
N ASP A 76 8.62 13.43 -6.36
CA ASP A 76 7.92 13.79 -7.59
C ASP A 76 8.90 14.03 -8.76
N VAL A 77 9.99 14.76 -8.50
CA VAL A 77 11.07 14.97 -9.48
C VAL A 77 11.71 13.64 -9.91
N VAL A 78 12.03 12.76 -8.95
CA VAL A 78 12.61 11.45 -9.24
C VAL A 78 11.65 10.55 -10.05
N LEU A 79 10.33 10.65 -9.80
CA LEU A 79 9.32 9.90 -10.53
C LEU A 79 9.17 10.40 -11.96
N GLU A 80 9.16 11.72 -12.15
CA GLU A 80 9.13 12.35 -13.47
C GLU A 80 10.35 11.93 -14.31
N GLU A 81 11.56 12.06 -13.76
CA GLU A 81 12.80 11.61 -14.42
C GLU A 81 12.81 10.12 -14.78
N ALA A 82 12.14 9.29 -13.97
CA ALA A 82 12.07 7.85 -14.16
C ALA A 82 10.89 7.38 -15.03
N GLY A 83 9.98 8.28 -15.43
CA GLY A 83 8.75 7.93 -16.15
C GLY A 83 7.83 7.01 -15.34
N VAL A 84 7.73 7.24 -14.03
CA VAL A 84 6.88 6.47 -13.12
C VAL A 84 5.62 7.27 -12.78
N ASP A 85 4.45 6.69 -13.04
CA ASP A 85 3.17 7.38 -12.86
C ASP A 85 2.61 7.21 -11.43
N LEU A 86 2.87 6.06 -10.81
CA LEU A 86 2.31 5.69 -9.50
C LEU A 86 3.33 4.87 -8.70
N VAL A 87 3.33 5.07 -7.39
CA VAL A 87 4.15 4.30 -6.45
C VAL A 87 3.26 3.62 -5.43
N TRP A 88 3.48 2.33 -5.19
CA TRP A 88 2.98 1.61 -4.03
C TRP A 88 4.13 1.33 -3.04
N LEU A 89 3.97 1.79 -1.80
CA LEU A 89 4.88 1.44 -0.71
C LEU A 89 4.12 0.74 0.41
N PRO A 90 4.55 -0.47 0.82
CA PRO A 90 4.02 -1.11 2.02
C PRO A 90 4.50 -0.35 3.26
N ILE A 91 3.89 -0.61 4.42
CA ILE A 91 4.45 -0.10 5.68
C ILE A 91 5.91 -0.54 5.82
N GLY A 92 6.80 0.42 6.07
CA GLY A 92 8.23 0.20 6.16
C GLY A 92 9.03 1.50 6.09
N ALA A 93 10.36 1.36 6.06
CA ALA A 93 11.28 2.49 6.17
C ALA A 93 11.16 3.51 5.00
N ASP A 94 10.84 3.05 3.79
CA ASP A 94 10.64 3.95 2.65
C ASP A 94 9.40 4.83 2.83
N LEU A 95 8.29 4.24 3.29
CA LEU A 95 7.05 4.97 3.54
C LEU A 95 7.19 5.91 4.75
N GLU A 96 7.82 5.46 5.84
CA GLU A 96 8.17 6.27 7.02
C GLU A 96 9.01 7.48 6.62
N TYR A 97 10.06 7.28 5.81
CA TYR A 97 10.92 8.38 5.35
C TYR A 97 10.11 9.47 4.63
N LEU A 98 9.23 9.08 3.71
CA LEU A 98 8.46 10.00 2.86
C LEU A 98 7.26 10.65 3.55
N THR A 99 6.69 10.00 4.56
CA THR A 99 5.41 10.43 5.13
C THR A 99 5.46 10.77 6.60
N GLY A 100 6.43 10.22 7.34
CA GLY A 100 6.51 10.32 8.79
C GLY A 100 5.65 9.30 9.52
N ILE A 101 5.01 8.35 8.81
CA ILE A 101 4.29 7.25 9.47
C ILE A 101 5.25 6.45 10.34
N GLN A 102 5.05 6.50 11.65
CA GLN A 102 5.91 5.81 12.59
C GLN A 102 5.60 4.32 12.55
N ARG A 103 6.46 3.54 11.90
CA ARG A 103 6.34 2.08 11.93
C ARG A 103 6.77 1.54 13.29
N ARG A 104 6.20 0.40 13.67
CA ARG A 104 6.64 -0.37 14.82
C ARG A 104 8.12 -0.80 14.71
N VAL A 105 8.77 -0.90 15.87
CA VAL A 105 10.11 -1.52 15.98
C VAL A 105 10.03 -2.98 15.52
N PRO A 106 10.87 -3.42 14.57
CA PRO A 106 10.81 -4.77 14.04
C PRO A 106 11.01 -5.81 15.14
N THR A 107 10.18 -6.85 15.14
CA THR A 107 10.30 -8.02 16.01
C THR A 107 10.64 -9.26 15.18
N PHE A 108 11.15 -10.31 15.82
CA PHE A 108 11.44 -11.59 15.14
C PHE A 108 10.17 -12.31 14.62
N GLY A 109 9.00 -12.03 15.22
CA GLY A 109 7.72 -12.57 14.78
C GLY A 109 7.07 -11.75 13.68
N ASP A 110 6.33 -12.43 12.81
CA ASP A 110 5.46 -11.80 11.82
C ASP A 110 4.08 -11.54 12.43
N VAL A 111 3.56 -10.32 12.26
CA VAL A 111 2.23 -9.93 12.73
C VAL A 111 1.27 -10.03 11.56
N ASN A 112 0.46 -11.08 11.56
CA ASN A 112 -0.47 -11.33 10.48
C ASN A 112 -1.90 -10.91 10.88
N TYR A 113 -2.25 -9.67 10.59
CA TYR A 113 -3.62 -9.19 10.71
C TYR A 113 -4.48 -9.64 9.53
N ALA A 114 -5.80 -9.77 9.75
CA ALA A 114 -6.75 -9.85 8.66
C ALA A 114 -6.52 -8.69 7.68
N HIS A 115 -6.51 -9.01 6.39
CA HIS A 115 -6.22 -8.07 5.31
C HIS A 115 -4.83 -7.42 5.37
N GLY A 116 -3.86 -7.99 6.11
CA GLY A 116 -2.49 -7.43 6.23
C GLY A 116 -1.79 -7.13 4.91
N TRP A 117 -2.17 -7.83 3.83
CA TRP A 117 -1.67 -7.59 2.47
C TRP A 117 -2.02 -6.20 1.91
N VAL A 118 -3.07 -5.54 2.41
CA VAL A 118 -3.45 -4.19 1.95
C VAL A 118 -2.58 -3.09 2.58
N ALA A 119 -1.76 -3.39 3.59
CA ALA A 119 -1.13 -2.37 4.42
C ALA A 119 -0.04 -1.56 3.68
N GLY A 120 -0.38 -0.34 3.28
CA GLY A 120 0.56 0.56 2.59
C GLY A 120 -0.08 1.87 2.16
N ALA A 121 0.59 2.55 1.23
CA ALA A 121 0.08 3.78 0.63
C ALA A 121 0.42 3.89 -0.85
N PHE A 122 -0.46 4.58 -1.57
CA PHE A 122 -0.21 5.08 -2.91
C PHE A 122 0.40 6.48 -2.83
N LEU A 123 1.43 6.73 -3.64
CA LEU A 123 2.01 8.05 -3.85
C LEU A 123 2.04 8.35 -5.35
N ALA A 124 1.64 9.56 -5.72
CA ALA A 124 1.64 10.04 -7.10
C ALA A 124 2.07 11.51 -7.13
N PRO A 125 2.72 11.98 -8.20
CA PRO A 125 3.15 13.36 -8.32
C PRO A 125 2.02 14.38 -8.07
N GLY A 126 2.29 15.38 -7.23
CA GLY A 126 1.33 16.44 -6.91
C GLY A 126 0.10 16.00 -6.11
N ARG A 127 0.09 14.79 -5.54
CA ARG A 127 -1.01 14.29 -4.69
C ARG A 127 -0.53 13.97 -3.28
N ASP A 128 -1.44 14.14 -2.32
CA ASP A 128 -1.19 13.63 -0.96
C ASP A 128 -1.20 12.10 -0.94
N PRO A 129 -0.43 11.46 -0.02
CA PRO A 129 -0.41 10.00 0.09
C PRO A 129 -1.80 9.46 0.46
N ALA A 130 -2.24 8.41 -0.24
CA ALA A 130 -3.47 7.71 0.08
C ALA A 130 -3.14 6.41 0.83
N PHE A 131 -3.38 6.38 2.13
CA PHE A 131 -3.11 5.21 2.97
C PHE A 131 -4.29 4.25 2.93
N ILE A 132 -4.00 2.95 2.88
CA ILE A 132 -4.96 1.89 3.15
C ILE A 132 -4.33 0.89 4.11
N LEU A 133 -4.97 0.70 5.26
CA LEU A 133 -4.38 -0.02 6.39
C LEU A 133 -5.45 -0.87 7.08
N PRO A 134 -5.11 -2.10 7.53
CA PRO A 134 -5.97 -2.84 8.43
C PRO A 134 -6.24 -2.03 9.71
N ARG A 135 -7.47 -2.12 10.23
CA ARG A 135 -7.89 -1.44 11.46
C ARG A 135 -6.93 -1.69 12.62
N ASN A 136 -6.59 -2.96 12.84
CA ASN A 136 -5.63 -3.35 13.88
C ASN A 136 -4.25 -2.71 13.71
N TYR A 137 -3.82 -2.47 12.48
CA TYR A 137 -2.55 -1.80 12.23
C TYR A 137 -2.61 -0.35 12.72
N VAL A 138 -3.71 0.34 12.42
CA VAL A 138 -3.94 1.72 12.88
C VAL A 138 -4.06 1.79 14.40
N GLU A 139 -4.79 0.86 15.02
CA GLU A 139 -5.05 0.89 16.47
C GLU A 139 -3.84 0.48 17.32
N PHE A 140 -3.04 -0.49 16.88
CA PHE A 140 -2.00 -1.09 17.72
C PHE A 140 -0.57 -0.75 17.30
N ASP A 141 -0.32 -0.54 16.01
CA ASP A 141 1.03 -0.34 15.49
C ASP A 141 1.34 1.13 15.14
N LEU A 142 0.33 2.01 15.13
CA LEU A 142 0.45 3.44 14.78
C LEU A 142 -0.11 4.36 15.89
N PRO A 143 0.45 4.36 17.11
CA PRO A 143 -0.07 5.14 18.24
C PRO A 143 -0.04 6.66 18.01
N GLU A 144 0.85 7.15 17.14
CA GLU A 144 0.93 8.55 16.74
C GLU A 144 0.04 8.90 15.53
N GLY A 145 -0.70 7.91 15.02
CA GLY A 145 -1.64 8.05 13.91
C GLY A 145 -1.00 8.01 12.53
N VAL A 146 -1.80 8.37 11.53
CA VAL A 146 -1.43 8.40 10.11
C VAL A 146 -1.37 9.87 9.65
N PRO A 147 -0.29 10.32 8.99
CA PRO A 147 -0.09 11.74 8.64
C PRO A 147 -0.92 12.22 7.43
N GLY A 148 -2.08 11.62 7.17
CA GLY A 148 -2.93 11.91 6.01
C GLY A 148 -4.24 11.13 6.00
N GLU A 149 -4.92 11.13 4.85
CA GLU A 149 -6.16 10.36 4.67
C GLU A 149 -5.86 8.86 4.70
N VAL A 150 -6.60 8.13 5.55
CA VAL A 150 -6.48 6.69 5.72
C VAL A 150 -7.82 6.01 5.47
N VAL A 151 -7.80 5.00 4.59
CA VAL A 151 -8.87 4.03 4.45
C VAL A 151 -8.55 2.85 5.37
N SER A 152 -9.30 2.73 6.46
CA SER A 152 -9.18 1.60 7.36
C SER A 152 -9.99 0.40 6.87
N VAL A 153 -9.41 -0.80 6.93
CA VAL A 153 -10.04 -2.08 6.58
C VAL A 153 -10.22 -2.91 7.84
N SER A 154 -11.46 -3.11 8.28
CA SER A 154 -11.79 -4.03 9.37
C SER A 154 -11.75 -5.48 8.90
N GLU A 155 -11.63 -6.38 9.86
CA GLU A 155 -11.62 -7.84 9.72
C GLU A 155 -12.83 -8.34 8.93
N MET A 156 -13.99 -7.72 9.15
CA MET A 156 -15.26 -8.11 8.54
C MET A 156 -15.52 -7.44 7.19
N ASP A 157 -14.64 -6.51 6.77
CA ASP A 157 -14.79 -5.83 5.50
C ASP A 157 -14.34 -6.70 4.33
N ASP A 158 -14.85 -6.36 3.15
CA ASP A 158 -14.27 -6.80 1.89
C ASP A 158 -13.00 -5.96 1.60
N GLY A 159 -11.86 -6.47 2.09
CA GLY A 159 -10.57 -5.81 1.91
C GLY A 159 -10.19 -5.63 0.43
N HIS A 160 -10.61 -6.54 -0.45
CA HIS A 160 -10.37 -6.40 -1.89
C HIS A 160 -11.17 -5.23 -2.45
N ALA A 161 -12.48 -5.17 -2.21
CA ALA A 161 -13.31 -4.08 -2.71
C ALA A 161 -12.84 -2.68 -2.22
N LEU A 162 -12.42 -2.58 -0.95
CA LEU A 162 -11.85 -1.34 -0.40
C LEU A 162 -10.51 -1.00 -1.07
N PHE A 163 -9.64 -1.98 -1.27
CA PHE A 163 -8.36 -1.81 -1.97
C PHE A 163 -8.57 -1.38 -3.42
N SER A 164 -9.44 -2.07 -4.18
CA SER A 164 -9.81 -1.72 -5.55
C SER A 164 -10.32 -0.29 -5.65
N ARG A 165 -11.14 0.15 -4.69
CA ARG A 165 -11.67 1.52 -4.66
C ARG A 165 -10.56 2.56 -4.51
N VAL A 166 -9.59 2.33 -3.62
CA VAL A 166 -8.45 3.24 -3.44
C VAL A 166 -7.54 3.21 -4.67
N ALA A 167 -7.18 2.02 -5.16
CA ALA A 167 -6.33 1.88 -6.34
C ALA A 167 -6.93 2.57 -7.58
N ARG A 168 -8.24 2.41 -7.83
CA ARG A 168 -8.95 3.02 -8.96
C ARG A 168 -9.25 4.51 -8.79
N SER A 169 -8.96 5.11 -7.63
CA SER A 169 -9.02 6.58 -7.45
C SER A 169 -7.86 7.29 -8.17
N PHE A 170 -6.83 6.54 -8.57
CA PHE A 170 -5.75 6.99 -9.41
C PHE A 170 -6.04 6.70 -10.90
N PRO A 171 -5.61 7.56 -11.84
CA PRO A 171 -5.61 7.24 -13.25
C PRO A 171 -4.84 5.94 -13.49
N SER A 172 -5.27 5.13 -14.46
CA SER A 172 -4.56 3.89 -14.81
C SER A 172 -3.12 4.20 -15.22
N PRO A 173 -2.11 3.78 -14.41
CA PRO A 173 -0.72 4.11 -14.69
C PRO A 173 -0.19 3.27 -15.85
N ARG A 174 0.75 3.80 -16.62
CA ARG A 174 1.56 2.99 -17.55
C ARG A 174 2.66 2.28 -16.78
N THR A 175 3.26 2.97 -15.81
CA THR A 175 4.35 2.46 -14.97
C THR A 175 3.99 2.56 -13.49
N LEU A 176 4.07 1.44 -12.78
CA LEU A 176 3.88 1.33 -11.33
C LEU A 176 5.20 0.94 -10.66
N ALA A 177 5.73 1.79 -9.79
CA ALA A 177 6.83 1.42 -8.92
C ALA A 177 6.32 0.75 -7.64
N VAL A 178 6.87 -0.42 -7.29
CA VAL A 178 6.46 -1.19 -6.11
C VAL A 178 7.62 -1.30 -5.13
N GLY A 179 7.35 -1.07 -3.83
CA GLY A 179 8.34 -1.20 -2.77
C GLY A 179 8.89 -2.61 -2.66
N ALA A 180 10.20 -2.76 -2.40
CA ALA A 180 10.89 -4.06 -2.46
C ALA A 180 10.42 -5.09 -1.40
N ARG A 181 9.71 -4.64 -0.37
CA ARG A 181 9.16 -5.48 0.71
C ARG A 181 7.65 -5.70 0.60
N THR A 182 7.08 -5.39 -0.56
CA THR A 182 5.66 -5.63 -0.84
C THR A 182 5.39 -7.12 -0.91
N TRP A 183 4.33 -7.58 -0.23
CA TRP A 183 3.88 -8.95 -0.33
C TRP A 183 3.47 -9.29 -1.77
N ALA A 184 3.79 -10.49 -2.24
CA ALA A 184 3.43 -10.91 -3.59
C ALA A 184 1.91 -10.85 -3.83
N SER A 185 1.09 -11.16 -2.82
CA SER A 185 -0.36 -11.01 -2.86
C SER A 185 -0.79 -9.58 -3.17
N ALA A 186 -0.21 -8.59 -2.49
CA ALA A 186 -0.50 -7.18 -2.75
C ALA A 186 -0.11 -6.79 -4.18
N THR A 187 1.05 -7.23 -4.66
CA THR A 187 1.50 -7.00 -6.05
C THR A 187 0.53 -7.61 -7.08
N MET A 188 0.03 -8.82 -6.85
CA MET A 188 -0.94 -9.45 -7.75
C MET A 188 -2.25 -8.65 -7.82
N ASN A 189 -2.78 -8.22 -6.67
CA ASN A 189 -3.97 -7.36 -6.62
C ASN A 189 -3.73 -6.00 -7.31
N LEU A 190 -2.56 -5.39 -7.12
CA LEU A 190 -2.19 -4.15 -7.82
C LEU A 190 -2.21 -4.32 -9.34
N LEU A 191 -1.65 -5.42 -9.85
CA LEU A 191 -1.63 -5.70 -11.28
C LEU A 191 -3.03 -5.89 -11.86
N GLU A 192 -3.92 -6.59 -11.13
CA GLU A 192 -5.30 -6.77 -11.54
C GLU A 192 -6.07 -5.44 -11.55
N GLU A 193 -5.96 -4.67 -10.46
CA GLU A 193 -6.72 -3.43 -10.28
C GLU A 193 -6.27 -2.28 -11.18
N LEU A 194 -4.97 -2.21 -11.47
CA LEU A 194 -4.37 -1.13 -12.25
C LEU A 194 -4.21 -1.48 -13.74
N ARG A 195 -4.84 -2.58 -14.21
CA ARG A 195 -4.83 -3.03 -15.61
C ARG A 195 -3.43 -3.37 -16.13
N ASN A 196 -2.66 -4.07 -15.31
CA ASN A 196 -1.35 -4.66 -15.61
C ASN A 196 -0.29 -3.64 -16.10
N PRO A 197 0.07 -2.63 -15.29
CA PRO A 197 1.10 -1.66 -15.63
C PRO A 197 2.50 -2.30 -15.68
N GLN A 198 3.46 -1.62 -16.32
CA GLN A 198 4.85 -1.99 -16.24
C GLN A 198 5.38 -1.79 -14.81
N LEU A 199 5.95 -2.83 -14.21
CA LEU A 199 6.50 -2.74 -12.86
C LEU A 199 7.93 -2.17 -12.85
N SER A 200 8.21 -1.35 -11.85
CA SER A 200 9.58 -0.94 -11.48
C SER A 200 9.80 -1.03 -9.96
N ASN A 201 11.04 -0.90 -9.52
CA ASN A 201 11.40 -1.01 -8.10
C ASN A 201 11.38 0.37 -7.42
N ALA A 202 10.39 0.63 -6.57
CA ALA A 202 10.26 1.91 -5.86
C ALA A 202 11.41 2.16 -4.89
N SER A 203 11.90 1.13 -4.19
CA SER A 203 12.97 1.30 -3.21
C SER A 203 14.27 1.79 -3.85
N ARG A 204 14.53 1.47 -5.13
CA ARG A 204 15.67 2.06 -5.88
C ARG A 204 15.51 3.55 -6.12
N LEU A 205 14.29 4.04 -6.33
CA LEU A 205 13.98 5.45 -6.52
C LEU A 205 14.10 6.20 -5.19
N VAL A 206 13.48 5.69 -4.14
CA VAL A 206 13.54 6.28 -2.79
C VAL A 206 14.97 6.28 -2.24
N ASN A 207 15.80 5.28 -2.56
CA ASN A 207 17.21 5.27 -2.14
C ASN A 207 18.01 6.47 -2.66
N ARG A 208 17.66 7.03 -3.82
CA ARG A 208 18.31 8.25 -4.34
C ARG A 208 18.17 9.42 -3.37
N LEU A 209 16.99 9.55 -2.77
CA LEU A 209 16.69 10.56 -1.75
C LEU A 209 17.36 10.23 -0.41
N ARG A 210 17.33 8.96 0.00
CA ARG A 210 17.83 8.51 1.31
C ARG A 210 19.36 8.44 1.42
N ARG A 211 20.09 8.57 0.30
CA ARG A 211 21.56 8.45 0.25
C ARG A 211 22.26 9.67 0.85
N ILE A 212 21.71 10.86 0.65
CA ILE A 212 22.24 12.11 1.21
C ILE A 212 21.42 12.44 2.46
N LYS A 213 22.11 12.66 3.58
CA LYS A 213 21.48 12.94 4.87
C LYS A 213 21.31 14.42 5.09
N SER A 214 20.13 14.83 5.51
CA SER A 214 19.93 16.21 5.98
C SER A 214 20.68 16.45 7.30
N PRO A 215 20.94 17.71 7.67
CA PRO A 215 21.54 18.04 8.97
C PRO A 215 20.80 17.40 10.16
N GLU A 216 19.47 17.36 10.07
CA GLU A 216 18.57 16.74 11.05
C GLU A 216 18.77 15.22 11.14
N GLU A 217 18.90 14.53 10.00
CA GLU A 217 19.19 13.10 9.96
C GLU A 217 20.57 12.80 10.54
N LEU A 218 21.58 13.61 10.22
CA LEU A 218 22.93 13.45 10.76
C LEU A 218 22.96 13.65 12.27
N GLU A 219 22.19 14.61 12.79
CA GLU A 219 22.09 14.84 14.23
C GLU A 219 21.42 13.65 14.95
N LEU A 220 20.33 13.10 14.41
CA LEU A 220 19.74 11.87 14.98
C LEU A 220 20.72 10.69 14.94
N LEU A 221 21.48 10.54 13.85
CA LEU A 221 22.49 9.49 13.75
C LEU A 221 23.59 9.66 14.80
N ARG A 222 24.08 10.89 15.05
CA ARG A 222 25.05 11.16 16.12
C ARG A 222 24.51 10.78 17.49
N ARG A 223 23.27 11.14 17.78
CA ARG A 223 22.62 10.78 19.05
C ARG A 223 22.50 9.27 19.23
N ALA A 224 22.21 8.53 18.16
CA ALA A 224 22.08 7.08 18.21
C ALA A 224 23.41 6.32 18.41
N CYS A 225 24.57 7.00 18.29
CA CYS A 225 25.88 6.40 18.56
C CYS A 225 26.25 6.34 20.05
N HIS A 226 25.51 7.02 20.92
CA HIS A 226 25.72 7.08 22.36
C HIS A 226 24.69 6.25 23.11
#